data_AF-A0A535QIB5-F1
#
_entry.id   AF-A0A535QIB5-F1
#
_cell.length_a   1.000
_cell.length_b   1.000
_cell.length_c   1.000
_cell.angle_alpha   90.00
_cell.angle_beta   90.00
_cell.angle_gamma   90.00
#
_symmetry.space_group_name_H-M   'P 1'
#
loop_
_entity.id
_entity.type
_entity.pdbx_description
1 polymer ?
#
loop_
_entity_poly.entity_id
_entity_poly.type
_entity_poly.pdbx_seq_one_letter_code
_entity_poly.pdbx_strand_id
1 'polypeptide(L)'
;MPKLPRLVVAIAAAASLTVALAGQPAYAAVKKSTRPVTRVVHRAATPPARLTTAQARAILIRAARHHNLNPNFVLAVSYWESGWKQSALSRTGAVGLMQVEPYTAVWAGPALLHRRVDLNNPVDNAELGAALLRTYLDQLHDPKLALAAYYQ
;
A
#
# COMPACT_ATOMS: atom_id res chain seq x y z
N MET A 1 56.87 -8.82 -5.09
CA MET A 1 56.80 -7.41 -5.59
C MET A 1 57.24 -7.44 -7.04
N PRO A 2 56.59 -6.71 -7.97
CA PRO A 2 56.25 -5.27 -7.91
C PRO A 2 54.72 -5.04 -7.81
N LYS A 3 54.11 -4.02 -7.18
CA LYS A 3 54.30 -2.55 -7.03
C LYS A 3 54.11 -1.74 -8.33
N LEU A 4 52.86 -1.26 -8.53
CA LEU A 4 52.38 0.11 -8.91
C LEU A 4 52.97 0.78 -10.18
N PRO A 5 52.19 1.57 -10.97
CA PRO A 5 51.71 2.86 -10.46
C PRO A 5 50.37 3.42 -10.98
N ARG A 6 49.97 4.46 -10.25
CA ARG A 6 48.90 5.42 -10.46
C ARG A 6 49.06 6.17 -11.79
N LEU A 7 47.95 6.47 -12.45
CA LEU A 7 47.88 7.55 -13.44
C LEU A 7 46.99 8.66 -12.89
N VAL A 8 47.65 9.75 -12.52
CA VAL A 8 47.07 11.09 -12.38
C VAL A 8 47.04 11.67 -13.80
N VAL A 9 45.87 12.14 -14.24
CA VAL A 9 45.78 13.12 -15.33
C VAL A 9 44.93 14.27 -14.83
N ALA A 10 45.48 15.46 -15.02
CA ALA A 10 44.98 16.72 -14.53
C ALA A 10 44.32 17.51 -15.67
N ILE A 11 43.46 18.47 -15.25
CA ILE A 11 43.14 19.75 -15.90
C ILE A 11 42.28 19.70 -17.17
N ALA A 12 41.09 20.32 -17.09
CA ALA A 12 40.78 21.54 -17.88
C ALA A 12 39.46 22.17 -17.41
N ALA A 13 39.53 23.45 -17.05
CA ALA A 13 38.40 24.33 -16.84
C ALA A 13 37.85 24.83 -18.19
N ALA A 14 36.54 25.06 -18.29
CA ALA A 14 35.99 26.16 -19.11
C ALA A 14 34.48 26.39 -18.88
N ALA A 15 34.17 27.68 -18.73
CA ALA A 15 33.01 28.42 -19.24
C ALA A 15 31.62 28.25 -18.60
N SER A 16 31.21 29.35 -17.96
CA SER A 16 29.87 29.72 -17.53
C SER A 16 28.84 29.71 -18.66
N LEU A 17 27.59 29.35 -18.35
CA LEU A 17 26.44 29.87 -19.07
C LEU A 17 25.24 30.04 -18.12
N THR A 18 24.98 31.29 -17.77
CA THR A 18 23.76 31.74 -17.09
C THR A 18 22.63 31.77 -18.10
N VAL A 19 21.56 31.02 -17.88
CA VAL A 19 20.31 31.15 -18.64
C VAL A 19 19.18 31.47 -17.68
N ALA A 20 18.74 32.72 -17.72
CA ALA A 20 17.46 33.15 -17.17
C ALA A 20 16.36 32.82 -18.18
N LEU A 21 15.35 32.04 -17.78
CA LEU A 21 14.10 31.92 -18.51
C LEU A 21 12.97 32.53 -17.67
N ALA A 22 12.64 33.77 -18.00
CA ALA A 22 11.34 34.37 -17.71
C ALA A 22 10.34 33.89 -18.79
N GLY A 23 9.13 33.53 -18.38
CA GLY A 23 8.05 33.20 -19.31
C GLY A 23 6.91 32.40 -18.65
N GLN A 24 6.05 33.09 -17.90
CA GLN A 24 4.79 32.55 -17.42
C GLN A 24 3.77 32.45 -18.59
N PRO A 25 3.04 31.34 -18.76
CA PRO A 25 1.86 31.33 -19.62
C PRO A 25 0.64 31.89 -18.86
N ALA A 26 0.10 32.99 -19.37
CA ALA A 26 -1.19 33.55 -18.99
C ALA A 26 -2.32 32.57 -19.36
N TYR A 27 -2.96 31.96 -18.35
CA TYR A 27 -4.22 31.24 -18.54
C TYR A 27 -5.38 32.24 -18.54
N ALA A 28 -6.06 32.29 -19.68
CA ALA A 28 -7.21 33.13 -19.97
C ALA A 28 -8.45 32.76 -19.15
N ALA A 29 -9.33 33.75 -19.02
CA ALA A 29 -10.49 33.84 -18.15
C ALA A 29 -11.55 32.74 -18.31
N VAL A 30 -12.10 32.28 -17.18
CA VAL A 30 -13.38 31.55 -17.12
C VAL A 30 -14.45 32.44 -16.48
N LYS A 31 -15.49 32.78 -17.25
CA LYS A 31 -16.67 33.53 -16.80
C LYS A 31 -17.53 32.67 -15.87
N LYS A 32 -17.92 33.20 -14.70
CA LYS A 32 -18.92 32.59 -13.81
C LYS A 32 -20.28 32.57 -14.48
N SER A 33 -20.80 31.38 -14.80
CA SER A 33 -22.20 31.17 -15.19
C SER A 33 -22.96 30.61 -13.98
N THR A 34 -23.84 31.42 -13.39
CA THR A 34 -24.77 31.00 -12.33
C THR A 34 -26.06 30.49 -12.97
N ARG A 35 -26.26 29.17 -13.00
CA ARG A 35 -27.57 28.54 -13.23
C ARG A 35 -28.14 28.02 -11.91
N PRO A 36 -29.44 28.21 -11.63
CA PRO A 36 -30.04 27.69 -10.41
C PRO A 36 -30.12 26.16 -10.50
N VAL A 37 -29.50 25.47 -9.54
CA VAL A 37 -29.51 24.01 -9.48
C VAL A 37 -30.83 23.56 -8.87
N THR A 38 -31.65 22.89 -9.68
CA THR A 38 -32.84 22.16 -9.25
C THR A 38 -32.46 21.19 -8.13
N ARG A 39 -33.13 21.29 -6.98
CA ARG A 39 -32.90 20.42 -5.82
C ARG A 39 -33.35 19.00 -6.15
N VAL A 40 -32.44 18.19 -6.67
CA VAL A 40 -32.62 16.74 -6.78
C VAL A 40 -32.67 16.22 -5.34
N VAL A 41 -33.82 15.63 -4.96
CA VAL A 41 -33.96 14.93 -3.69
C VAL A 41 -33.08 13.69 -3.78
N HIS A 42 -31.84 13.80 -3.31
CA HIS A 42 -30.94 12.65 -3.20
C HIS A 42 -31.57 11.67 -2.20
N ARG A 43 -32.15 10.58 -2.71
CA ARG A 43 -32.40 9.37 -1.92
C ARG A 43 -31.06 9.01 -1.30
N ALA A 44 -30.94 9.16 0.02
CA ALA A 44 -29.72 8.89 0.75
C ALA A 44 -29.25 7.47 0.39
N ALA A 45 -28.12 7.39 -0.32
CA ALA A 45 -27.47 6.11 -0.56
C ALA A 45 -27.10 5.52 0.80
N THR A 46 -27.54 4.30 1.08
CA THR A 46 -27.10 3.58 2.27
C THR A 46 -25.58 3.54 2.26
N PRO A 47 -24.88 4.01 3.31
CA PRO A 47 -23.44 3.87 3.40
C PRO A 47 -23.07 2.41 3.15
N PRO A 48 -21.95 2.11 2.46
CA PRO A 48 -21.52 0.73 2.24
C PRO A 48 -21.51 0.00 3.59
N ALA A 49 -22.21 -1.13 3.65
CA ALA A 49 -22.42 -1.85 4.90
C ALA A 49 -21.07 -2.23 5.50
N ARG A 50 -20.82 -1.82 6.75
CA ARG A 50 -19.61 -2.22 7.48
C ARG A 50 -19.62 -3.73 7.66
N LEU A 51 -18.47 -4.36 7.46
CA LEU A 51 -18.30 -5.78 7.75
C LEU A 51 -18.63 -6.05 9.22
N THR A 52 -19.43 -7.09 9.46
CA THR A 52 -19.56 -7.67 10.79
C THR A 52 -18.28 -8.42 11.17
N THR A 53 -18.04 -8.61 12.47
CA THR A 53 -16.91 -9.42 12.96
C THR A 53 -16.92 -10.84 12.38
N ALA A 54 -18.09 -11.46 12.23
CA ALA A 54 -18.20 -12.79 11.64
C ALA A 54 -17.75 -12.81 10.17
N GLN A 55 -18.15 -11.80 9.38
CA GLN A 55 -17.72 -11.67 7.98
C GLN A 55 -16.22 -11.41 7.86
N ALA A 56 -15.67 -10.51 8.66
CA ALA A 56 -14.23 -10.23 8.67
C ALA A 56 -13.42 -11.50 9.00
N ARG A 57 -13.81 -12.23 10.05
CA ARG A 57 -13.17 -13.49 10.43
C ARG A 57 -13.27 -14.55 9.32
N ALA A 58 -14.43 -14.67 8.66
CA ALA A 58 -14.60 -15.63 7.56
C ALA A 58 -13.67 -15.32 6.38
N ILE A 59 -13.50 -14.05 6.04
CA ILE A 59 -12.56 -13.58 5.00
C ILE A 59 -11.11 -13.92 5.39
N LEU A 60 -10.70 -13.59 6.62
CA LEU A 60 -9.36 -13.87 7.13
C LEU A 60 -9.05 -15.38 7.18
N ILE A 61 -10.01 -16.20 7.63
CA ILE A 61 -9.87 -17.66 7.67
C ILE A 61 -9.70 -18.22 6.26
N ARG A 62 -10.44 -17.68 5.27
CA ARG A 62 -10.32 -18.11 3.88
C ARG A 62 -8.93 -17.78 3.33
N ALA A 63 -8.47 -16.54 3.50
CA ALA A 63 -7.14 -16.11 3.06
C ALA A 63 -6.03 -16.93 3.73
N ALA A 64 -6.15 -17.18 5.04
CA ALA A 64 -5.20 -18.03 5.77
C ALA A 64 -5.11 -19.43 5.17
N ARG A 65 -6.25 -20.06 4.85
CA ARG A 65 -6.28 -21.39 4.25
C ARG A 65 -5.72 -21.40 2.82
N HIS A 66 -6.01 -20.36 2.03
CA HIS A 66 -5.50 -20.24 0.67
C HIS A 66 -3.97 -20.15 0.63
N HIS A 67 -3.36 -19.55 1.64
CA HIS A 67 -1.91 -19.41 1.77
C HIS A 67 -1.26 -20.44 2.72
N ASN A 68 -1.94 -21.54 3.04
CA ASN A 68 -1.42 -22.62 3.90
C ASN A 68 -0.92 -22.11 5.27
N LEU A 69 -1.65 -21.17 5.88
CA LEU A 69 -1.40 -20.63 7.21
C LEU A 69 -2.39 -21.19 8.22
N ASN A 70 -1.96 -21.27 9.49
CA ASN A 70 -2.87 -21.51 10.60
C ASN A 70 -3.88 -20.34 10.70
N PRO A 71 -5.20 -20.56 10.58
CA PRO A 71 -6.18 -19.48 10.66
C PRO A 71 -6.12 -18.68 11.96
N ASN A 72 -5.75 -19.30 13.09
CA ASN A 72 -5.63 -18.59 14.36
C ASN A 72 -4.46 -17.59 14.34
N PHE A 73 -3.40 -17.87 13.58
CA PHE A 73 -2.26 -16.96 13.44
C PHE A 73 -2.68 -15.69 12.69
N VAL A 74 -3.32 -15.84 11.52
CA VAL A 74 -3.82 -14.70 10.72
C VAL A 74 -4.89 -13.91 11.48
N LEU A 75 -5.79 -14.59 12.20
CA LEU A 75 -6.80 -13.93 13.03
C LEU A 75 -6.18 -13.10 14.15
N ALA A 76 -5.13 -13.61 14.80
CA ALA A 76 -4.43 -12.90 15.86
C ALA A 76 -3.70 -11.66 15.33
N VAL A 77 -2.97 -11.79 14.20
CA VAL A 77 -2.32 -10.65 13.53
C VAL A 77 -3.35 -9.60 13.16
N SER A 78 -4.41 -9.97 12.43
CA SER A 78 -5.44 -9.01 12.02
C SER A 78 -6.17 -8.35 13.19
N TYR A 79 -6.34 -9.05 14.31
CA TYR A 79 -6.90 -8.46 15.53
C TYR A 79 -5.98 -7.39 16.10
N TRP A 80 -4.68 -7.65 16.15
CA TRP A 80 -3.68 -6.68 16.59
C TRP A 80 -3.62 -5.47 15.65
N GLU A 81 -3.64 -5.69 14.34
CA GLU A 81 -3.55 -4.64 13.32
C GLU A 81 -4.75 -3.69 13.33
N SER A 82 -5.97 -4.23 13.36
CA SER A 82 -7.17 -3.45 13.10
C SER A 82 -8.34 -3.73 14.03
N GLY A 83 -8.24 -4.74 14.91
CA GLY A 83 -9.40 -5.29 15.61
C GLY A 83 -10.45 -5.85 14.65
N TRP A 84 -10.01 -6.41 13.51
CA TRP A 84 -10.84 -6.88 12.40
C TRP A 84 -11.70 -5.80 11.73
N LYS A 85 -11.22 -4.55 11.70
CA LYS A 85 -11.92 -3.43 11.07
C LYS A 85 -11.34 -3.13 9.69
N GLN A 86 -12.09 -3.47 8.63
CA GLN A 86 -11.67 -3.13 7.27
C GLN A 86 -11.60 -1.61 7.01
N SER A 87 -12.30 -0.80 7.80
CA SER A 87 -12.21 0.66 7.71
C SER A 87 -11.01 1.25 8.47
N ALA A 88 -10.12 0.43 9.03
CA ALA A 88 -8.95 0.91 9.74
C ALA A 88 -7.96 1.56 8.77
N LEU A 89 -7.43 2.72 9.17
CA LEU A 89 -6.41 3.47 8.46
C LEU A 89 -5.38 3.95 9.48
N SER A 90 -4.12 3.59 9.31
CA SER A 90 -3.05 4.05 10.20
C SER A 90 -2.64 5.50 9.89
N ARG A 91 -1.76 6.05 10.72
CA ARG A 91 -1.13 7.36 10.46
C ARG A 91 -0.20 7.34 9.24
N THR A 92 0.44 6.21 8.96
CA THR A 92 1.40 6.04 7.85
C THR A 92 0.72 5.73 6.52
N GLY A 93 -0.52 5.23 6.55
CA GLY A 93 -1.31 4.94 5.36
C GLY A 93 -1.78 3.49 5.25
N ALA A 94 -1.34 2.61 6.14
CA ALA A 94 -1.76 1.21 6.19
C ALA A 94 -3.29 1.04 6.26
N VAL A 95 -3.81 0.12 5.46
CA VAL A 95 -5.26 -0.03 5.22
C VAL A 95 -5.77 -1.38 5.70
N GLY A 96 -6.96 -1.37 6.30
CA GLY A 96 -7.84 -2.52 6.39
C GLY A 96 -7.46 -3.58 7.41
N LEU A 97 -8.04 -4.77 7.22
CA LEU A 97 -7.98 -5.91 8.15
C LEU A 97 -6.56 -6.28 8.56
N MET A 98 -5.61 -6.24 7.62
CA MET A 98 -4.23 -6.68 7.78
C MET A 98 -3.23 -5.51 7.80
N GLN A 99 -3.72 -4.26 7.84
CA GLN A 99 -2.92 -3.03 7.84
C GLN A 99 -1.76 -3.06 6.82
N VAL A 100 -2.09 -3.35 5.57
CA VAL A 100 -1.10 -3.36 4.49
C VAL A 100 -0.88 -1.94 3.99
N GLU A 101 0.38 -1.53 3.84
CA GLU A 101 0.74 -0.25 3.27
C GLU A 101 0.48 -0.21 1.74
N PRO A 102 -0.04 0.90 1.18
CA PRO A 102 -0.30 1.01 -0.25
C PRO A 102 0.94 0.79 -1.13
N TYR A 103 2.11 1.28 -0.69
CA TYR A 103 3.36 1.07 -1.43
C TYR A 103 3.74 -0.43 -1.48
N THR A 104 3.45 -1.17 -0.40
CA THR A 104 3.66 -2.62 -0.35
C THR A 104 2.75 -3.33 -1.33
N ALA A 105 1.47 -2.96 -1.40
CA ALA A 105 0.51 -3.57 -2.32
C ALA A 105 0.86 -3.40 -3.80
N VAL A 106 1.53 -2.30 -4.17
CA VAL A 106 1.95 -2.05 -5.56
C VAL A 106 2.89 -3.12 -6.08
N TRP A 107 3.84 -3.59 -5.27
CA TRP A 107 4.78 -4.64 -5.68
C TRP A 107 4.30 -6.03 -5.26
N ALA A 108 3.74 -6.18 -4.05
CA ALA A 108 3.43 -7.48 -3.48
C ALA A 108 2.21 -8.13 -4.15
N GLY A 109 1.22 -7.34 -4.60
CA GLY A 109 0.08 -7.89 -5.33
C GLY A 109 0.52 -8.65 -6.59
N PRO A 110 1.21 -8.00 -7.54
CA PRO A 110 1.70 -8.68 -8.74
C PRO A 110 2.68 -9.81 -8.44
N ALA A 111 3.58 -9.64 -7.45
CA ALA A 111 4.60 -10.63 -7.13
C ALA A 111 4.04 -11.89 -6.45
N LEU A 112 3.09 -11.74 -5.54
CA LEU A 112 2.62 -12.83 -4.66
C LEU A 112 1.25 -13.37 -5.06
N LEU A 113 0.39 -12.54 -5.66
CA LEU A 113 -0.98 -12.91 -6.05
C LEU A 113 -1.19 -12.89 -7.57
N HIS A 114 -0.16 -12.56 -8.36
CA HIS A 114 -0.20 -12.46 -9.82
C HIS A 114 -1.26 -11.48 -10.36
N ARG A 115 -1.64 -10.47 -9.57
CA ARG A 115 -2.60 -9.43 -9.95
C ARG A 115 -2.44 -8.18 -9.10
N ARG A 116 -3.00 -7.05 -9.57
CA ARG A 116 -3.16 -5.87 -8.71
C ARG A 116 -4.23 -6.13 -7.63
N VAL A 117 -4.07 -5.45 -6.50
CA VAL A 117 -4.88 -5.62 -5.30
C VAL A 117 -5.51 -4.28 -4.95
N ASP A 118 -6.80 -4.27 -4.63
CA ASP A 118 -7.49 -3.11 -4.03
C ASP A 118 -7.59 -3.30 -2.52
N LEU A 119 -6.79 -2.55 -1.75
CA LEU A 119 -6.77 -2.67 -0.30
C LEU A 119 -8.09 -2.26 0.38
N ASN A 120 -8.97 -1.52 -0.29
CA ASN A 120 -10.30 -1.19 0.24
C ASN A 120 -11.26 -2.38 0.15
N ASN A 121 -10.98 -3.35 -0.73
CA ASN A 121 -11.66 -4.62 -0.75
C ASN A 121 -11.10 -5.53 0.36
N PRO A 122 -11.92 -5.97 1.33
CA PRO A 122 -11.45 -6.76 2.46
C PRO A 122 -10.87 -8.12 2.08
N VAL A 123 -11.34 -8.73 0.99
CA VAL A 123 -10.81 -10.00 0.50
C VAL A 123 -9.40 -9.78 -0.02
N ASP A 124 -9.22 -8.80 -0.87
CA ASP A 124 -7.92 -8.39 -1.41
C ASP A 124 -6.90 -8.03 -0.32
N ASN A 125 -7.35 -7.27 0.69
CA ASN A 125 -6.55 -6.93 1.86
C ASN A 125 -6.08 -8.17 2.64
N ALA A 126 -7.00 -9.10 2.91
CA ALA A 126 -6.71 -10.31 3.65
C ALA A 126 -5.82 -11.28 2.87
N GLU A 127 -6.08 -11.48 1.58
CA GLU A 127 -5.26 -12.32 0.69
C GLU A 127 -3.82 -11.79 0.62
N LEU A 128 -3.64 -10.49 0.42
CA LEU A 128 -2.30 -9.91 0.32
C LEU A 128 -1.54 -9.98 1.66
N GLY A 129 -2.20 -9.67 2.78
CA GLY A 129 -1.59 -9.79 4.11
C GLY A 129 -1.20 -11.24 4.43
N ALA A 130 -2.05 -12.21 4.08
CA ALA A 130 -1.75 -13.63 4.26
C ALA A 130 -0.59 -14.10 3.37
N ALA A 131 -0.52 -13.64 2.12
CA ALA A 131 0.60 -13.96 1.22
C ALA A 131 1.94 -13.43 1.74
N LEU A 132 1.96 -12.22 2.30
CA LEU A 132 3.15 -11.64 2.95
C LEU A 132 3.58 -12.47 4.16
N LEU A 133 2.64 -12.81 5.06
CA LEU A 133 2.94 -13.67 6.22
C LEU A 133 3.50 -15.04 5.81
N ARG A 134 2.93 -15.67 4.77
CA ARG A 134 3.44 -16.94 4.23
C ARG A 134 4.86 -16.77 3.72
N THR A 135 5.13 -15.72 2.94
CA THR A 135 6.47 -15.41 2.42
C THR A 135 7.50 -15.28 3.55
N TYR A 136 7.17 -14.56 4.63
CA TYR A 136 8.08 -14.41 5.75
C TYR A 136 8.28 -15.71 6.54
N LEU A 137 7.23 -16.52 6.70
CA LEU A 137 7.35 -17.83 7.32
C LEU A 137 8.21 -18.80 6.50
N ASP A 138 8.11 -18.76 5.17
CA ASP A 138 8.94 -19.57 4.28
C ASP A 138 10.42 -19.15 4.33
N GLN A 139 10.69 -17.86 4.49
CA GLN A 139 12.06 -17.36 4.57
C GLN A 139 12.69 -17.60 5.94
N LEU A 140 11.94 -17.32 7.00
CA LEU A 140 12.49 -17.21 8.36
C LEU A 140 12.29 -18.48 9.19
N HIS A 141 11.35 -19.35 8.79
CA HIS A 141 11.04 -20.62 9.46
C HIS A 141 10.68 -20.50 10.96
N ASP A 142 10.44 -19.29 11.46
CA ASP A 142 10.03 -18.98 12.83
C ASP A 142 8.88 -17.96 12.80
N PRO A 143 7.69 -18.28 13.36
CA PRO A 143 6.58 -17.35 13.46
C PRO A 143 6.91 -16.03 14.17
N LYS A 144 7.82 -16.01 15.14
CA LYS A 144 8.22 -14.78 15.83
C LYS A 144 9.00 -13.85 14.91
N LEU A 145 9.92 -14.41 14.12
CA LEU A 145 10.68 -13.65 13.13
C LEU A 145 9.78 -13.19 11.98
N ALA A 146 8.84 -14.04 11.54
CA ALA A 146 7.86 -13.67 10.53
C ALA A 146 6.96 -12.52 10.97
N LEU A 147 6.53 -12.51 12.25
CA LEU A 147 5.83 -11.38 12.83
C LEU A 147 6.71 -10.12 12.84
N ALA A 148 7.96 -10.22 13.32
CA ALA A 148 8.87 -9.08 13.34
C ALA A 148 9.08 -8.46 11.94
N ALA A 149 9.23 -9.29 10.92
CA ALA A 149 9.32 -8.86 9.52
C ALA A 149 8.01 -8.27 8.98
N TYR A 150 6.86 -8.64 9.54
CA TYR A 150 5.57 -8.07 9.15
C TYR A 150 5.38 -6.62 9.65
N TYR A 151 6.04 -6.23 10.73
CA TYR A 151 5.95 -4.90 11.36
C TYR A 151 6.98 -3.87 10.88
N GLN A 152 7.76 -4.20 9.84
CA GLN A 152 8.88 -3.36 9.37
C GLN A 152 8.46 -2.25 8.40
#